data_AF-A0ABC9X1J5-F1
#
_entry.id   AF-A0ABC9X1J5-F1
#
_cell.length_a   1.000
_cell.length_b   1.000
_cell.length_c   1.000
_cell.angle_alpha   90.00
_cell.angle_beta   90.00
_cell.angle_gamma   90.00
#
_symmetry.space_group_name_H-M   'P 1'
#
loop_
_entity.id
_entity.type
_entity.pdbx_description
1 polymer ?
#
loop_
_entity_poly.entity_id
_entity_poly.type
_entity_poly.pdbx_seq_one_letter_code
_entity_poly.pdbx_strand_id
1 'polypeptide(L)'
;MRAFAQLVHQERGLAGDGEDLADICVGTDRYATYQAGALHRRIEAGSVAITDTTVDDSFEPQLEQVVLDDVVVRSTELDKDLTEELRACSTEIPGFPTLVSRTTCTRGFYKGKMIFGRPPSTQA
;
A
#
# COMPACT_ATOMS: atom_id res chain seq x y z
N MET A 1 -10.20 -7.98 2.10
CA MET A 1 -9.19 -9.04 2.30
C MET A 1 -9.76 -10.40 1.89
N ARG A 2 -10.68 -11.04 2.64
CA ARG A 2 -11.35 -12.31 2.26
C ARG A 2 -11.78 -12.42 0.78
N ALA A 3 -12.48 -11.41 0.25
CA ALA A 3 -12.95 -11.40 -1.15
C ALA A 3 -11.82 -11.46 -2.20
N PHE A 4 -10.63 -10.92 -1.91
CA PHE A 4 -9.47 -11.03 -2.80
C PHE A 4 -8.87 -12.44 -2.75
N ALA A 5 -8.81 -13.06 -1.57
CA ALA A 5 -8.36 -14.44 -1.44
C ALA A 5 -9.30 -15.41 -2.21
N GLN A 6 -10.62 -15.17 -2.18
CA GLN A 6 -11.59 -15.92 -2.97
C GLN A 6 -11.34 -15.77 -4.48
N LEU A 7 -11.06 -14.55 -4.97
CA LEU A 7 -10.66 -14.30 -6.36
C LEU A 7 -9.38 -15.06 -6.73
N VAL A 8 -8.33 -15.00 -5.90
CA VAL A 8 -7.06 -15.71 -6.17
C VAL A 8 -7.24 -17.24 -6.19
N HIS A 9 -8.09 -17.80 -5.32
CA HIS A 9 -8.44 -19.22 -5.40
C HIS A 9 -9.15 -19.58 -6.71
N GLN A 10 -10.07 -18.74 -7.18
CA GLN A 10 -10.75 -18.92 -8.47
C GLN A 10 -9.78 -18.87 -9.66
N GLU A 11 -8.95 -17.83 -9.76
CA GLU A 11 -7.94 -17.68 -10.83
C GLU A 11 -6.88 -18.81 -10.84
N ARG A 12 -6.60 -19.41 -9.68
CA ARG A 12 -5.67 -20.56 -9.56
C ARG A 12 -6.33 -21.93 -9.77
N GLY A 13 -7.65 -21.99 -10.00
CA GLY A 13 -8.39 -23.25 -10.10
C GLY A 13 -8.51 -24.02 -8.78
N LEU A 14 -8.24 -23.36 -7.64
CA LEU A 14 -8.29 -23.90 -6.28
C LEU A 14 -9.64 -23.60 -5.60
N ALA A 15 -10.71 -23.54 -6.41
CA ALA A 15 -12.04 -23.17 -5.98
C ALA A 15 -12.81 -24.38 -5.42
N GLY A 16 -12.81 -24.51 -4.08
CA GLY A 16 -13.88 -25.17 -3.36
C GLY A 16 -15.15 -24.31 -3.32
N ASP A 17 -16.16 -24.78 -2.60
CA ASP A 17 -17.52 -24.23 -2.48
C ASP A 17 -17.64 -22.93 -1.64
N GLY A 18 -16.62 -22.06 -1.70
CA GLY A 18 -16.64 -20.68 -1.23
C GLY A 18 -16.59 -20.45 0.29
N GLU A 19 -16.99 -21.45 1.09
CA GLU A 19 -16.97 -21.40 2.56
C GLU A 19 -15.59 -21.72 3.16
N ASP A 20 -14.80 -22.58 2.51
CA ASP A 20 -13.54 -23.17 3.02
C ASP A 20 -12.34 -22.21 3.14
N LEU A 21 -12.54 -20.90 2.90
CA LEU A 21 -11.48 -19.90 3.04
C LEU A 21 -11.42 -19.37 4.48
N ALA A 22 -10.85 -20.21 5.35
CA ALA A 22 -10.75 -20.00 6.80
C ALA A 22 -9.90 -18.78 7.20
N ASP A 23 -10.30 -18.09 8.28
CA ASP A 23 -9.51 -17.02 8.87
C ASP A 23 -8.45 -17.60 9.83
N ILE A 24 -7.17 -17.45 9.48
CA ILE A 24 -6.04 -17.88 10.32
C ILE A 24 -5.93 -17.13 11.65
N CYS A 25 -6.67 -16.02 11.81
CA CYS A 25 -6.74 -15.25 13.06
C CYS A 25 -8.03 -15.55 13.87
N VAL A 26 -8.74 -16.65 13.58
CA VAL A 26 -9.95 -17.05 14.32
C VAL A 26 -9.71 -17.07 15.84
N GLY A 27 -10.50 -16.29 16.58
CA GLY A 27 -10.32 -16.04 18.02
C GLY A 27 -9.78 -14.65 18.37
N THR A 28 -9.40 -13.81 17.39
CA THR A 28 -9.20 -12.36 17.61
C THR A 28 -9.93 -11.51 16.57
N ASP A 29 -10.37 -10.34 17.01
CA ASP A 29 -11.02 -9.27 16.23
C ASP A 29 -10.04 -8.21 15.71
N ARG A 30 -8.78 -8.22 16.19
CA ARG A 30 -7.79 -7.15 15.94
C ARG A 30 -7.27 -7.13 14.51
N TYR A 31 -7.14 -8.30 13.90
CA TYR A 31 -6.66 -8.48 12.52
C TYR A 31 -7.38 -9.68 11.89
N ALA A 32 -7.84 -9.52 10.65
CA ALA A 32 -8.41 -10.56 9.82
C ALA A 32 -7.52 -10.70 8.58
N THR A 33 -6.62 -11.68 8.57
CA THR A 33 -5.38 -11.62 7.79
C THR A 33 -5.51 -12.34 6.43
N TYR A 34 -5.62 -11.54 5.36
CA TYR A 34 -5.55 -12.01 3.97
C TYR A 34 -4.83 -10.92 3.14
N GLN A 35 -4.08 -11.30 2.11
CA GLN A 35 -3.08 -10.45 1.45
C GLN A 35 -3.61 -9.71 0.19
N ALA A 36 -3.47 -8.38 0.11
CA ALA A 36 -3.59 -7.50 -1.09
C ALA A 36 -3.14 -6.05 -0.73
N GLY A 37 -2.84 -5.16 -1.70
CA GLY A 37 -2.29 -3.80 -1.41
C GLY A 37 -2.57 -2.67 -2.43
N ALA A 38 -2.55 -1.41 -1.95
CA ALA A 38 -2.94 -0.13 -2.61
C ALA A 38 -2.62 1.08 -1.66
N LEU A 39 -2.58 2.40 -1.97
CA LEU A 39 -2.53 3.23 -3.21
C LEU A 39 -2.57 4.76 -2.87
N HIS A 40 -1.60 5.60 -3.28
CA HIS A 40 -1.86 7.04 -3.61
C HIS A 40 -0.70 7.74 -4.38
N ARG A 41 -0.89 8.61 -5.40
CA ARG A 41 -1.57 9.94 -5.34
C ARG A 41 -1.89 10.55 -6.72
N ARG A 42 -2.97 11.37 -6.78
CA ARG A 42 -3.46 12.20 -7.91
C ARG A 42 -3.39 11.54 -9.29
N ILE A 43 -4.27 10.58 -9.46
CA ILE A 43 -4.58 9.84 -10.68
C ILE A 43 -6.11 9.89 -10.88
N GLU A 44 -6.65 9.42 -12.00
CA GLU A 44 -8.10 9.31 -12.17
C GLU A 44 -8.70 8.31 -11.17
N ALA A 45 -9.94 8.53 -10.73
CA ALA A 45 -10.59 7.67 -9.75
C ALA A 45 -10.79 6.25 -10.31
N GLY A 46 -10.25 5.24 -9.60
CA GLY A 46 -10.20 3.85 -10.08
C GLY A 46 -8.85 3.43 -10.66
N SER A 47 -7.90 4.34 -10.84
CA SER A 47 -6.51 4.00 -11.20
C SER A 47 -5.80 3.25 -10.06
N VAL A 48 -4.80 2.44 -10.42
CA VAL A 48 -3.88 1.73 -9.52
C VAL A 48 -2.50 2.41 -9.55
N ALA A 49 -1.73 2.29 -8.48
CA ALA A 49 -0.31 2.62 -8.50
C ALA A 49 0.50 1.67 -7.63
N ILE A 50 1.64 1.26 -8.19
CA ILE A 50 2.67 0.44 -7.56
C ILE A 50 3.63 1.41 -6.86
N THR A 51 4.04 1.10 -5.63
CA THR A 51 4.93 1.98 -4.88
C THR A 51 6.38 1.58 -5.13
N ASP A 52 7.22 2.52 -5.55
CA ASP A 52 8.68 2.35 -5.69
C ASP A 52 9.40 2.54 -4.35
N THR A 53 8.91 3.46 -3.52
CA THR A 53 9.45 3.79 -2.19
C THR A 53 8.35 4.48 -1.38
N THR A 54 8.13 4.11 -0.12
CA THR A 54 7.31 4.94 0.77
C THR A 54 8.16 6.06 1.37
N VAL A 55 7.57 7.24 1.56
CA VAL A 55 8.27 8.40 2.15
C VAL A 55 7.54 8.92 3.38
N ASP A 56 8.25 9.63 4.25
CA ASP A 56 7.70 10.27 5.45
C ASP A 56 6.99 11.61 5.15
N ASP A 57 6.48 12.26 6.20
CA ASP A 57 5.87 13.60 6.14
C ASP A 57 6.85 14.70 5.63
N SER A 58 8.16 14.44 5.58
CA SER A 58 9.23 15.31 5.07
C SER A 58 9.65 14.99 3.62
N PHE A 59 9.06 13.94 3.02
CA PHE A 59 9.41 13.35 1.71
C PHE A 59 10.70 12.52 1.64
N GLU A 60 11.30 12.16 2.78
CA GLU A 60 12.50 11.32 2.84
C GLU A 60 12.14 9.81 2.86
N PRO A 61 12.97 8.93 2.27
CA PRO A 61 12.72 7.49 2.15
C PRO A 61 13.08 6.73 3.44
N GLN A 62 12.42 7.10 4.54
CA GLN A 62 12.72 6.63 5.88
C GLN A 62 11.48 6.35 6.74
N LEU A 63 11.66 5.46 7.72
CA LEU A 63 10.71 5.17 8.80
C LEU A 63 11.41 5.36 10.15
N GLU A 64 10.95 6.34 10.93
CA GLU A 64 11.34 6.52 12.33
C GLU A 64 10.52 5.62 13.26
N GLN A 65 11.20 4.84 14.10
CA GLN A 65 10.58 4.02 15.14
C GLN A 65 11.30 4.24 16.48
N VAL A 66 10.54 4.58 17.52
CA VAL A 66 11.07 4.63 18.90
C VAL A 66 11.21 3.20 19.43
N VAL A 67 12.38 2.87 19.96
CA VAL A 67 12.74 1.56 20.54
C VAL A 67 13.50 1.82 21.84
N LEU A 68 12.88 1.54 22.99
CA LEU A 68 13.46 1.81 24.32
C LEU A 68 13.93 3.27 24.48
N ASP A 69 13.06 4.20 24.06
CA ASP A 69 13.26 5.66 24.02
C ASP A 69 14.32 6.18 23.01
N ASP A 70 15.13 5.31 22.38
CA ASP A 70 15.98 5.67 21.23
C ASP A 70 15.17 5.76 19.92
N VAL A 71 15.51 6.71 19.04
CA VAL A 71 14.92 6.82 17.69
C VAL A 71 15.75 6.00 16.70
N VAL A 72 15.16 4.91 16.20
CA VAL A 72 15.76 4.04 15.18
C VAL A 72 15.16 4.38 13.81
N VAL A 73 16.00 4.84 12.89
CA VAL A 73 15.62 5.12 11.49
C VAL A 73 15.88 3.90 10.63
N ARG A 74 14.96 3.57 9.71
CA ARG A 74 15.09 2.48 8.72
C ARG A 74 14.76 2.98 7.32
N SER A 75 15.44 2.47 6.29
CA SER A 75 15.08 2.72 4.89
C SER A 75 13.72 2.11 4.54
N THR A 76 13.02 2.75 3.62
CA THR A 76 11.71 2.34 3.08
C THR A 76 11.73 2.14 1.56
N GLU A 77 12.91 1.93 0.96
CA GLU A 77 13.02 1.46 -0.42
C GLU A 77 12.30 0.10 -0.57
N LEU A 78 11.57 -0.05 -1.68
CA LEU A 78 10.91 -1.30 -2.05
C LEU A 78 11.67 -1.99 -3.19
N ASP A 79 11.35 -3.26 -3.40
CA ASP A 79 11.99 -4.07 -4.43
C ASP A 79 11.65 -3.54 -5.84
N LYS A 80 12.71 -3.28 -6.62
CA LYS A 80 12.62 -2.61 -7.92
C LYS A 80 12.25 -3.61 -9.02
N ASP A 81 12.73 -4.84 -8.92
CA ASP A 81 12.46 -5.90 -9.89
C ASP A 81 10.98 -6.32 -9.78
N LEU A 82 10.48 -6.51 -8.55
CA LEU A 82 9.05 -6.72 -8.27
C LEU A 82 8.17 -5.53 -8.70
N THR A 83 8.68 -4.29 -8.61
CA THR A 83 7.97 -3.10 -9.11
C THR A 83 7.82 -3.13 -10.63
N GLU A 84 8.81 -3.64 -11.36
CA GLU A 84 8.75 -3.83 -12.81
C GLU A 84 7.90 -5.04 -13.21
N GLU A 85 7.95 -6.16 -12.47
CA GLU A 85 7.06 -7.32 -12.67
C GLU A 85 5.58 -6.93 -12.51
N LEU A 86 5.22 -6.26 -11.40
CA LEU A 86 3.85 -5.79 -11.17
C LEU A 86 3.39 -4.81 -12.26
N ARG A 87 4.31 -4.00 -12.79
CA ARG A 87 4.02 -3.08 -13.89
C ARG A 87 3.80 -3.83 -15.21
N ALA A 88 4.57 -4.88 -15.49
CA ALA A 88 4.36 -5.74 -16.65
C ALA A 88 2.98 -6.41 -16.60
N CYS A 89 2.63 -7.08 -15.50
CA CYS A 89 1.32 -7.70 -15.31
C CYS A 89 0.16 -6.70 -15.42
N SER A 90 0.36 -5.43 -15.02
CA SER A 90 -0.69 -4.40 -15.18
C SER A 90 -1.04 -4.09 -16.65
N THR A 91 -0.18 -4.41 -17.61
CA THR A 91 -0.47 -4.25 -19.04
C THR A 91 -1.37 -5.36 -19.61
N GLU A 92 -1.47 -6.49 -18.91
CA GLU A 92 -2.31 -7.64 -19.29
C GLU A 92 -3.77 -7.46 -18.84
N ILE A 93 -4.04 -6.54 -17.91
CA ILE A 93 -5.36 -6.32 -17.28
C ILE A 93 -5.94 -4.97 -17.73
N PRO A 94 -6.68 -4.92 -18.86
CA PRO A 94 -7.27 -3.68 -19.34
C PRO A 94 -8.39 -3.17 -18.41
N GLY A 95 -8.54 -1.84 -18.34
CA GLY A 95 -9.61 -1.17 -17.61
C GLY A 95 -9.17 -0.39 -16.36
N PHE A 96 -7.96 -0.61 -15.86
CA PHE A 96 -7.40 0.08 -14.69
C PHE A 96 -6.10 0.80 -15.04
N PRO A 97 -6.10 2.15 -15.15
CA PRO A 97 -4.87 2.90 -15.39
C PRO A 97 -3.86 2.64 -14.28
N THR A 98 -2.66 2.14 -14.61
CA THR A 98 -1.64 1.77 -13.62
C THR A 98 -0.35 2.55 -13.83
N LEU A 99 0.25 3.04 -12.74
CA LEU A 99 1.54 3.75 -12.75
C LEU A 99 2.45 3.32 -11.58
N VAL A 100 3.69 3.81 -11.59
CA VAL A 100 4.65 3.64 -10.48
C VAL A 100 4.86 5.01 -9.81
N SER A 101 4.80 5.08 -8.48
CA SER A 101 4.91 6.35 -7.74
C SER A 101 5.27 6.20 -6.26
N ARG A 102 6.01 7.18 -5.72
CA ARG A 102 6.27 7.27 -4.27
C ARG A 102 5.00 7.54 -3.49
N THR A 103 4.77 6.75 -2.45
CA THR A 103 3.59 6.84 -1.59
C THR A 103 3.98 7.43 -0.24
N THR A 104 3.53 8.65 0.09
CA THR A 104 3.77 9.19 1.44
C THR A 104 2.93 8.46 2.48
N CYS A 105 3.59 7.96 3.54
CA CYS A 105 2.94 7.34 4.67
C CYS A 105 2.78 8.35 5.81
N THR A 106 1.56 8.64 6.23
CA THR A 106 1.28 9.62 7.30
C THR A 106 0.59 8.95 8.49
N ARG A 107 1.03 9.26 9.71
CA ARG A 107 0.60 8.56 10.94
C ARG A 107 -0.83 8.89 11.39
N GLY A 108 -1.51 9.85 10.75
CA GLY A 108 -2.84 10.29 11.15
C GLY A 108 -3.71 10.76 9.97
N PHE A 109 -4.77 10.00 9.66
CA PHE A 109 -5.60 10.13 8.45
C PHE A 109 -6.07 11.56 8.12
N TYR A 110 -6.42 12.38 9.12
CA TYR A 110 -6.89 13.75 8.90
C TYR A 110 -5.75 14.77 8.90
N LYS A 111 -5.07 14.97 10.05
CA LYS A 111 -4.05 16.02 10.20
C LYS A 111 -2.80 15.78 9.35
N GLY A 112 -2.36 14.52 9.21
CA GLY A 112 -1.23 14.16 8.33
C GLY A 112 -1.53 14.35 6.84
N LYS A 113 -2.80 14.45 6.44
CA LYS A 113 -3.17 14.83 5.06
C LYS A 113 -3.29 16.34 4.86
N MET A 114 -3.31 17.16 5.92
CA MET A 114 -3.43 18.61 5.79
C MET A 114 -2.12 19.33 5.43
N ILE A 115 -0.96 18.74 5.74
CA ILE A 115 0.35 19.29 5.33
C ILE A 115 0.49 19.34 3.80
N PHE A 116 -0.20 18.46 3.07
CA PHE A 116 -0.30 18.50 1.60
C PHE A 116 -1.13 19.66 1.04
N GLY A 117 -1.82 20.42 1.89
CA GLY A 117 -2.71 21.51 1.49
C GLY A 117 -2.12 22.92 1.64
N ARG A 118 -0.92 23.08 2.22
CA ARG A 118 -0.25 24.39 2.30
C ARG A 118 0.69 24.58 1.10
N PRO A 119 0.57 25.69 0.33
CA PRO A 119 1.70 26.14 -0.48
C PRO A 119 2.86 26.50 0.46
N PRO A 120 4.12 26.43 0.00
CA PRO A 120 5.26 26.86 0.80
C PRO A 120 5.07 28.33 1.20
N SER A 121 5.07 28.60 2.50
CA SER A 121 5.03 29.97 3.01
C SER A 121 6.36 30.65 2.70
N THR A 122 6.36 31.54 1.71
CA THR A 122 7.47 32.46 1.43
C THR A 122 7.89 33.12 2.74
N GLN A 123 9.14 32.89 3.17
CA GLN A 123 9.72 33.64 4.28
C GLN A 123 10.03 35.06 3.80
N ALA A 124 9.60 36.05 4.59
CA ALA A 124 9.87 37.47 4.44
C ALA A 124 9.84 38.11 5.85
#